data_AF-A0A9X1RUH4-F1
#
_entry.id   AF-A0A9X1RUH4-F1
#
_cell.length_a   1.000
_cell.length_b   1.000
_cell.length_c   1.000
_cell.angle_alpha   90.00
_cell.angle_beta   90.00
_cell.angle_gamma   90.00
#
_symmetry.space_group_name_H-M   'P 1'
#
loop_
_entity.id
_entity.type
_entity.pdbx_description
1 polymer ?
#
loop_
_entity_poly.entity_id
_entity_poly.type
_entity_poly.pdbx_seq_one_letter_code
_entity_poly.pdbx_strand_id
1 'polypeptide(L)'
;MEIVHANWPERIATPKRRSNGPRLTAEDHARLRDKNVNAVVTMRDGTSYYPPGGGMMSNGDASSDFAYQMQLRRRLEFIETTIAQHEAEIRARMGIGEAAPVELRARFRIEESFAIEIYDPARHIELRF
;
A
#
# COMPACT_ATOMS: atom_id res chain seq x y z
N MET A 1 -24.22 -4.64 0.33
CA MET A 1 -23.47 -5.88 0.65
C MET A 1 -24.29 -7.14 0.41
N GLU A 2 -25.52 -7.26 0.90
CA GLU A 2 -26.34 -8.48 0.74
C GLU A 2 -26.47 -8.94 -0.73
N ILE A 3 -26.73 -8.01 -1.66
CA ILE A 3 -26.83 -8.31 -3.10
C ILE A 3 -25.52 -8.91 -3.63
N VAL A 4 -24.37 -8.31 -3.28
CA VAL A 4 -23.06 -8.80 -3.74
C VAL A 4 -22.74 -10.15 -3.11
N HIS A 5 -23.06 -10.34 -1.82
CA HIS A 5 -22.87 -11.62 -1.14
C HIS A 5 -23.70 -12.75 -1.76
N ALA A 6 -24.95 -12.48 -2.17
CA ALA A 6 -25.83 -13.46 -2.74
C ALA A 6 -25.47 -13.84 -4.19
N ASN A 7 -24.93 -12.91 -4.97
CA ASN A 7 -24.71 -13.11 -6.41
C ASN A 7 -23.23 -13.33 -6.78
N TRP A 8 -22.30 -12.67 -6.08
CA TRP A 8 -20.86 -12.67 -6.38
C TRP A 8 -20.01 -12.65 -5.10
N PRO A 9 -20.16 -13.64 -4.20
CA PRO A 9 -19.42 -13.66 -2.94
C PRO A 9 -17.89 -13.70 -3.12
N GLU A 10 -17.40 -14.18 -4.25
CA GLU A 10 -15.98 -14.22 -4.64
C GLU A 10 -15.38 -12.85 -4.95
N ARG A 11 -16.22 -11.85 -5.29
CA ARG A 11 -15.78 -10.48 -5.56
C ARG A 11 -15.52 -9.67 -4.29
N ILE A 12 -15.95 -10.17 -3.14
CA ILE A 12 -15.72 -9.50 -1.86
C ILE A 12 -14.31 -9.84 -1.37
N ALA A 13 -13.35 -8.99 -1.71
CA ALA A 13 -11.95 -9.08 -1.31
C ALA A 13 -11.75 -8.69 0.17
N THR A 14 -12.45 -9.35 1.10
CA THR A 14 -12.36 -9.07 2.53
C THR A 14 -12.52 -10.35 3.33
N PRO A 15 -11.77 -10.53 4.44
CA PRO A 15 -11.89 -11.72 5.27
C PRO A 15 -13.32 -11.95 5.74
N LYS A 16 -13.78 -13.21 5.61
CA LYS A 16 -15.08 -13.67 6.07
C LYS A 16 -14.91 -14.42 7.38
N ARG A 17 -15.82 -14.20 8.32
CA ARG A 17 -15.96 -15.04 9.52
C ARG A 17 -17.42 -15.33 9.78
N ARG A 18 -17.72 -16.49 10.37
CA ARG A 18 -19.02 -16.68 11.03
C ARG A 18 -19.00 -15.90 12.33
N SER A 19 -20.02 -15.11 12.60
CA SER A 19 -20.22 -14.51 13.92
C SER A 19 -21.61 -14.83 14.45
N ASN A 20 -21.67 -15.03 15.76
CA ASN A 20 -22.91 -15.20 16.52
C ASN A 20 -23.27 -13.91 17.28
N GLY A 21 -22.64 -12.78 16.92
CA GLY A 21 -22.86 -11.49 17.57
C GLY A 21 -24.17 -10.84 17.09
N PRO A 22 -24.69 -9.87 17.86
CA PRO A 22 -25.88 -9.12 17.46
C PRO A 22 -25.64 -8.41 16.11
N ARG A 23 -26.63 -8.50 15.22
CA ARG A 23 -26.58 -7.84 13.91
C ARG A 23 -26.90 -6.37 14.08
N LEU A 24 -25.99 -5.52 13.59
CA LEU A 24 -26.22 -4.09 13.53
C LEU A 24 -27.31 -3.77 12.51
N THR A 25 -28.16 -2.80 12.83
CA THR A 25 -29.17 -2.29 11.90
C THR A 25 -28.53 -1.36 10.86
N ALA A 26 -29.28 -1.01 9.81
CA ALA A 26 -28.84 -0.01 8.85
C ALA A 26 -28.57 1.36 9.51
N GLU A 27 -29.39 1.72 10.50
CA GLU A 27 -29.25 2.97 11.27
C GLU A 27 -28.00 2.94 12.15
N ASP A 28 -27.70 1.83 12.82
CA ASP A 28 -26.46 1.67 13.57
C ASP A 28 -25.24 1.83 12.67
N HIS A 29 -25.25 1.19 11.50
CA HIS A 29 -24.18 1.33 10.53
C HIS A 29 -24.02 2.77 10.02
N ALA A 30 -25.12 3.50 9.81
CA ALA A 30 -25.07 4.90 9.40
C ALA A 30 -24.41 5.77 10.49
N ARG A 31 -24.85 5.60 11.76
CA ARG A 31 -24.29 6.33 12.91
C ARG A 31 -22.82 6.03 13.16
N LEU A 32 -22.40 4.78 12.97
CA LEU A 32 -20.99 4.39 13.13
C LEU A 32 -20.12 4.94 12.01
N ARG A 33 -20.64 4.96 10.77
CA ARG A 33 -19.92 5.55 9.62
C ARG A 33 -19.69 7.04 9.78
N ASP A 34 -20.67 7.78 10.30
CA ASP A 34 -20.55 9.22 10.60
C ASP A 34 -19.40 9.54 11.57
N LYS A 35 -19.02 8.55 12.38
CA LYS A 35 -17.92 8.64 13.35
C LYS A 35 -16.65 7.92 12.90
N ASN A 36 -16.54 7.55 11.62
CA ASN A 36 -15.44 6.77 11.05
C ASN A 36 -15.17 5.43 11.78
N VAL A 37 -16.20 4.84 12.39
CA VAL A 37 -16.05 3.57 13.12
C VAL A 37 -16.21 2.39 12.16
N ASN A 38 -15.21 1.51 12.16
CA ASN A 38 -15.20 0.28 11.38
C ASN A 38 -16.13 -0.78 11.99
N ALA A 39 -17.28 -0.96 11.36
CA ALA A 39 -18.30 -1.90 11.81
C ALA A 39 -18.39 -3.13 10.90
N VAL A 40 -18.44 -4.31 11.52
CA VAL A 40 -18.66 -5.58 10.81
C VAL A 40 -20.08 -5.65 10.28
N VAL A 41 -20.25 -6.07 9.02
CA VAL A 41 -21.57 -6.29 8.41
C VAL A 41 -21.86 -7.78 8.37
N THR A 42 -22.97 -8.19 8.99
CA THR A 42 -23.40 -9.61 9.05
C THR A 42 -24.58 -9.85 8.11
N MET A 43 -24.40 -10.76 7.16
CA MET A 43 -25.40 -11.18 6.17
C MET A 43 -26.45 -12.11 6.78
N ARG A 44 -27.52 -12.41 6.03
CA ARG A 44 -28.64 -13.24 6.54
C ARG A 44 -28.25 -14.68 6.88
N ASP A 45 -27.25 -15.22 6.21
CA ASP A 45 -26.71 -16.57 6.44
C ASP A 45 -25.73 -16.67 7.63
N GLY A 46 -25.50 -15.54 8.32
CA GLY A 46 -24.54 -15.43 9.43
C GLY A 46 -23.09 -15.15 9.00
N THR A 47 -22.84 -14.95 7.70
CA THR A 47 -21.52 -14.55 7.20
C THR A 47 -21.25 -13.09 7.55
N SER A 48 -20.16 -12.84 8.25
CA SER A 48 -19.72 -11.51 8.67
C SER A 48 -18.51 -11.05 7.87
N TYR A 49 -18.57 -9.80 7.43
CA TYR A 49 -17.52 -9.12 6.67
C TYR A 49 -16.96 -7.97 7.48
N TYR A 50 -15.64 -7.90 7.57
CA TYR A 50 -14.99 -6.66 7.96
C TYR A 50 -15.24 -5.57 6.88
N PRO A 51 -15.11 -4.27 7.19
CA PRO A 51 -15.11 -3.25 6.16
C PRO A 51 -14.10 -3.54 5.04
N PRO A 52 -14.53 -3.54 3.77
CA PRO A 52 -13.62 -3.66 2.63
C PRO A 52 -12.52 -2.59 2.66
N GLY A 53 -11.34 -2.94 2.17
CA GLY A 53 -10.17 -2.03 2.18
C GLY A 53 -9.58 -1.76 3.58
N GLY A 54 -10.02 -2.50 4.62
CA GLY A 54 -9.58 -2.25 6.00
C GLY A 54 -10.33 -1.11 6.69
N GLY A 55 -11.35 -0.54 6.03
CA GLY A 55 -12.20 0.50 6.58
C GLY A 55 -11.57 1.89 6.59
N MET A 56 -11.97 2.71 7.54
CA MET A 56 -11.58 4.11 7.71
C MET A 56 -10.67 4.28 8.93
N MET A 57 -9.80 5.27 8.87
CA MET A 57 -9.05 5.79 10.00
C MET A 57 -9.90 6.78 10.80
N SER A 58 -9.46 7.14 12.01
CA SER A 58 -10.20 8.06 12.89
C SER A 58 -10.40 9.45 12.28
N ASN A 59 -9.48 9.89 11.43
CA ASN A 59 -9.56 11.15 10.69
C ASN A 59 -10.44 11.10 9.43
N GLY A 60 -11.00 9.94 9.08
CA GLY A 60 -11.84 9.76 7.91
C GLY A 60 -11.09 9.46 6.62
N ASP A 61 -9.77 9.19 6.68
CA ASP A 61 -9.04 8.65 5.53
C ASP A 61 -9.28 7.14 5.40
N ALA A 62 -9.15 6.59 4.19
CA ALA A 62 -9.20 5.15 3.99
C ALA A 62 -7.96 4.47 4.58
N SER A 63 -8.15 3.40 5.36
CA SER A 63 -7.06 2.61 5.93
C SER A 63 -6.13 2.04 4.85
N SER A 64 -6.67 1.70 3.68
CA SER A 64 -5.91 1.22 2.52
C SER A 64 -4.92 2.27 2.01
N ASP A 65 -5.31 3.53 1.98
CA ASP A 65 -4.51 4.61 1.41
C ASP A 65 -3.35 4.94 2.36
N PHE A 66 -3.62 4.94 3.66
CA PHE A 66 -2.58 5.03 4.68
C PHE A 66 -1.59 3.87 4.61
N ALA A 67 -2.09 2.62 4.48
CA ALA A 67 -1.23 1.45 4.36
C ALA A 67 -0.36 1.53 3.10
N TYR A 68 -0.93 1.97 1.97
CA TYR A 68 -0.21 2.18 0.72
C TYR A 68 0.87 3.26 0.87
N GLN A 69 0.55 4.41 1.46
CA GLN A 69 1.52 5.46 1.73
C GLN A 69 2.67 4.97 2.61
N MET A 70 2.36 4.22 3.68
CA MET A 70 3.38 3.66 4.58
C MET A 70 4.28 2.66 3.84
N GLN A 71 3.71 1.84 2.96
CA GLN A 71 4.46 0.95 2.10
C GLN A 71 5.40 1.70 1.16
N LEU A 72 4.92 2.79 0.53
CA LEU A 72 5.75 3.64 -0.34
C LEU A 72 6.92 4.27 0.43
N ARG A 73 6.66 4.83 1.62
CA ARG A 73 7.71 5.44 2.47
C ARG A 73 8.79 4.43 2.84
N ARG A 74 8.41 3.26 3.36
CA ARG A 74 9.36 2.20 3.71
C ARG A 74 10.18 1.73 2.51
N ARG A 75 9.59 1.71 1.32
CA ARG A 75 10.30 1.37 0.09
C ARG A 75 11.34 2.43 -0.28
N LEU A 76 11.02 3.71 -0.14
CA LEU A 76 11.99 4.79 -0.36
C LEU A 76 13.16 4.68 0.62
N GLU A 77 12.87 4.54 1.91
CA GLU A 77 13.90 4.37 2.96
C GLU A 77 14.82 3.17 2.70
N PHE A 78 14.23 2.03 2.28
CA PHE A 78 14.99 0.85 1.91
C PHE A 78 15.96 1.14 0.76
N ILE A 79 15.49 1.82 -0.30
CA ILE A 79 16.30 2.10 -1.48
C ILE A 79 17.40 3.11 -1.18
N GLU A 80 17.11 4.17 -0.44
CA GLU A 80 18.12 5.12 0.03
C GLU A 80 19.22 4.39 0.81
N THR A 81 18.82 3.47 1.70
CA THR A 81 19.75 2.65 2.47
C THR A 81 20.57 1.72 1.57
N THR A 82 19.95 1.06 0.59
CA THR A 82 20.65 0.19 -0.36
C THR A 82 21.64 0.96 -1.23
N ILE A 83 21.26 2.13 -1.75
CA ILE A 83 22.17 2.97 -2.54
C ILE A 83 23.37 3.41 -1.70
N ALA A 84 23.14 3.84 -0.45
CA ALA A 84 24.22 4.21 0.46
C ALA A 84 25.16 3.04 0.77
N GLN A 85 24.61 1.84 1.00
CA GLN A 85 25.39 0.64 1.28
C GLN A 85 26.24 0.17 0.08
N HIS A 86 25.74 0.39 -1.14
CA HIS A 86 26.39 -0.06 -2.38
C HIS A 86 27.04 1.10 -3.18
N GLU A 87 27.28 2.26 -2.56
CA GLU A 87 27.77 3.46 -3.26
C GLU A 87 29.05 3.19 -4.05
N ALA A 88 30.04 2.52 -3.45
CA ALA A 88 31.32 2.22 -4.10
C ALA A 88 31.14 1.32 -5.34
N GLU A 89 30.28 0.31 -5.26
CA GLU A 89 29.98 -0.59 -6.38
C GLU A 89 29.23 0.14 -7.50
N ILE A 90 28.28 1.01 -7.13
CA ILE A 90 27.54 1.86 -8.08
C ILE A 90 28.52 2.80 -8.79
N ARG A 91 29.38 3.51 -8.04
CA ARG A 91 30.42 4.40 -8.60
C ARG A 91 31.34 3.66 -9.56
N ALA A 92 31.83 2.49 -9.17
CA ALA A 92 32.68 1.66 -10.03
C ALA A 92 31.98 1.26 -11.34
N ARG A 93 30.72 0.82 -11.25
CA ARG A 93 29.91 0.46 -12.45
C ARG A 93 29.60 1.66 -13.35
N MET A 94 29.47 2.84 -12.77
CA MET A 94 29.25 4.09 -13.53
C MET A 94 30.55 4.73 -14.04
N GLY A 95 31.72 4.17 -13.73
CA GLY A 95 33.02 4.76 -14.10
C GLY A 95 33.32 6.09 -13.40
N ILE A 96 32.75 6.32 -12.21
CA ILE A 96 32.86 7.56 -11.45
C ILE A 96 33.96 7.39 -10.40
N GLY A 97 34.96 8.28 -10.41
CA GLY A 97 36.04 8.26 -9.41
C GLY A 97 35.52 8.53 -7.98
N GLU A 98 36.15 7.93 -6.97
CA GLU A 98 35.72 8.01 -5.56
C GLU A 98 35.58 9.44 -5.03
N ALA A 99 36.45 10.37 -5.47
CA ALA A 99 36.46 11.76 -5.01
C ALA A 99 35.55 12.71 -5.83
N ALA A 100 34.91 12.23 -6.91
CA ALA A 100 34.08 13.10 -7.74
C ALA A 100 32.72 13.35 -7.04
N PRO A 101 32.26 14.60 -6.91
CA PRO A 101 30.89 14.88 -6.50
C PRO A 101 29.94 14.26 -7.53
N VAL A 102 28.87 13.63 -7.03
CA VAL A 102 27.89 12.94 -7.84
C VAL A 102 26.50 13.27 -7.31
N GLU A 103 25.59 13.64 -8.22
CA GLU A 103 24.16 13.73 -7.96
C GLU A 103 23.53 12.54 -8.70
N LEU A 104 23.07 11.52 -7.96
CA LEU A 104 22.30 10.43 -8.54
C LEU A 104 20.82 10.75 -8.44
N ARG A 105 20.08 10.51 -9.53
CA ARG A 105 18.62 10.55 -9.52
C ARG A 105 18.08 9.14 -9.66
N ALA A 106 17.24 8.74 -8.72
CA ALA A 106 16.51 7.49 -8.80
C ALA A 106 15.10 7.75 -9.33
N ARG A 107 14.72 7.03 -10.39
CA ARG A 107 13.33 6.98 -10.86
C ARG A 107 12.71 5.65 -10.42
N PHE A 108 11.56 5.77 -9.77
CA PHE A 108 10.77 4.62 -9.33
C PHE A 108 9.64 4.39 -10.32
N ARG A 109 9.57 3.19 -10.88
CA ARG A 109 8.38 2.74 -11.62
C ARG A 109 7.72 1.61 -10.85
N ILE A 110 6.45 1.80 -10.51
CA ILE A 110 5.63 0.81 -9.83
C ILE A 110 4.77 0.13 -10.90
N GLU A 111 5.23 -1.01 -11.40
CA GLU A 111 4.49 -1.90 -12.31
C GLU A 111 4.22 -3.24 -11.59
N GLU A 112 4.09 -4.36 -12.32
CA GLU A 112 3.93 -5.71 -11.75
C GLU A 112 5.17 -6.19 -10.98
N SER A 113 6.35 -5.67 -11.32
CA SER A 113 7.61 -5.83 -10.57
C SER A 113 8.22 -4.47 -10.27
N PHE A 114 9.09 -4.39 -9.24
CA PHE A 114 9.84 -3.17 -8.98
C PHE A 114 11.04 -3.11 -9.92
N ALA A 115 11.29 -1.95 -10.52
CA ALA A 115 12.54 -1.63 -11.21
C ALA A 115 13.06 -0.31 -10.67
N ILE A 116 14.36 -0.25 -10.37
CA ILE A 116 15.03 0.97 -9.94
C ILE A 116 15.91 1.42 -11.10
N GLU A 117 15.58 2.56 -11.69
CA GLU A 117 16.41 3.24 -12.69
C GLU A 117 17.24 4.30 -11.95
N ILE A 118 18.55 4.09 -11.80
CA ILE A 118 19.49 5.08 -11.27
C ILE A 118 20.14 5.80 -12.45
N TYR A 119 20.09 7.13 -12.44
CA TYR A 119 20.56 7.96 -13.54
C TYR A 119 21.47 9.09 -13.04
N ASP A 120 22.63 9.26 -13.69
CA ASP A 120 23.49 10.43 -13.52
C ASP A 120 23.12 11.48 -14.59
N PRO A 121 22.53 12.63 -14.20
CA PRO A 121 22.13 13.68 -15.12
C PRO A 121 23.27 14.41 -15.81
N ALA A 122 24.48 14.41 -15.26
CA ALA A 122 25.64 15.06 -15.85
C ALA A 122 26.33 14.17 -16.87
N ARG A 123 26.29 12.85 -16.67
CA ARG A 123 27.02 11.87 -17.52
C ARG A 123 26.11 11.08 -18.46
N HIS A 124 24.79 11.20 -18.33
CA HIS A 124 23.79 10.44 -19.08
C HIS A 124 23.95 8.92 -18.97
N ILE A 125 24.41 8.44 -17.80
CA ILE A 125 24.58 7.00 -17.51
C ILE A 125 23.36 6.51 -16.72
N GLU A 126 22.82 5.37 -17.12
CA GLU A 126 21.67 4.73 -16.47
C GLU A 126 22.03 3.31 -16.02
N LEU A 127 21.69 2.97 -14.79
CA LEU A 127 21.76 1.62 -14.24
C LEU A 127 20.36 1.17 -13.86
N ARG A 128 19.99 -0.05 -14.27
CA ARG A 128 18.71 -0.64 -13.94
C ARG A 128 18.91 -1.85 -13.03
N PHE A 129 18.18 -1.88 -11.92
CA PHE A 129 18.15 -2.95 -10.94
C PHE A 129 16.74 -3.53 -10.85
#